data_AF-A0A7C6TCW6-F1
#
_entry.id   AF-A0A7C6TCW6-F1
#
_cell.length_a   1.000
_cell.length_b   1.000
_cell.length_c   1.000
_cell.angle_alpha   90.00
_cell.angle_beta   90.00
_cell.angle_gamma   90.00
#
_symmetry.space_group_name_H-M   'P 1'
#
loop_
_entity.id
_entity.type
_entity.pdbx_description
1 polymer ?
#
loop_
_entity_poly.entity_id
_entity_poly.type
_entity_poly.pdbx_seq_one_letter_code
_entity_poly.pdbx_strand_id
1 'polypeptide(L)'
;MRFEAERARANAVAIAFPRRSGSEGSARARGHIVAQLRAANLEPAIESFGFSPLLMELALPLAVLAVAGVVLAATFTYPSSPGAAMALLLLGFLAGLPATRWNRGIERLLDRGAQHEGINVVVEVPAPADADRHLILMA
;
A
#
# COMPACT_ATOMS: atom_id res chain seq x y z
N MET A 1 15.48 -22.99 -14.17
CA MET A 1 15.10 -21.82 -14.99
C MET A 1 16.22 -20.80 -14.96
N ARG A 2 16.62 -20.26 -16.11
CA ARG A 2 17.61 -19.16 -16.16
C ARG A 2 16.84 -17.85 -16.13
N PHE A 3 17.15 -16.99 -15.17
CA PHE A 3 16.51 -15.67 -15.07
C PHE A 3 17.02 -14.76 -16.20
N GLU A 4 16.09 -14.24 -17.01
CA GLU A 4 16.39 -13.32 -18.10
C GLU A 4 16.23 -11.87 -17.63
N ALA A 5 17.31 -11.32 -17.07
CA ALA A 5 17.30 -9.98 -16.46
C ALA A 5 16.85 -8.87 -17.43
N GLU A 6 17.27 -8.92 -18.70
CA GLU A 6 16.87 -7.93 -19.72
C GLU A 6 15.37 -7.97 -20.00
N ARG A 7 14.78 -9.17 -20.02
CA ARG A 7 13.34 -9.34 -20.21
C ARG A 7 12.56 -8.84 -19.00
N ALA A 8 13.04 -9.12 -17.79
CA ALA A 8 12.44 -8.60 -16.57
C ALA A 8 12.48 -7.07 -16.53
N ARG A 9 13.61 -6.46 -16.90
CA ARG A 9 13.77 -5.01 -17.01
C ARG A 9 12.81 -4.41 -18.04
N ALA A 10 12.72 -5.00 -19.23
CA ALA A 10 11.81 -4.54 -20.29
C ALA A 10 10.35 -4.56 -19.81
N ASN A 11 9.93 -5.62 -19.12
CA ASN A 11 8.59 -5.74 -18.54
C ASN A 11 8.36 -4.70 -17.44
N ALA A 12 9.34 -4.47 -16.55
CA ALA A 12 9.24 -3.45 -15.51
C ALA A 12 9.04 -2.04 -16.10
N VAL A 13 9.81 -1.69 -17.13
CA VAL A 13 9.68 -0.42 -17.86
C VAL A 13 8.31 -0.31 -18.55
N ALA A 14 7.82 -1.41 -19.13
CA ALA A 14 6.53 -1.43 -19.85
C ALA A 14 5.33 -1.11 -18.95
N ILE A 15 5.45 -1.26 -17.64
CA ILE A 15 4.40 -0.92 -16.65
C ILE A 15 4.77 0.26 -15.73
N ALA A 16 5.90 0.93 -15.98
CA ALA A 16 6.44 2.01 -15.16
C ALA A 16 5.75 3.36 -15.45
N PHE A 17 4.44 3.42 -15.22
CA PHE A 17 3.63 4.64 -15.32
C PHE A 17 2.62 4.70 -14.16
N PRO A 18 2.00 5.86 -13.89
CA PRO A 18 0.98 5.97 -12.84
C PRO A 18 -0.16 4.99 -13.05
N ARG A 19 -0.40 4.14 -12.06
CA ARG A 19 -1.32 2.98 -12.14
C ARG A 19 -2.19 2.89 -10.89
N ARG A 20 -2.84 4.00 -10.53
CA ARG A 20 -3.79 4.04 -9.39
C ARG A 20 -4.91 3.02 -9.61
N SER A 21 -5.41 2.40 -8.53
CA SER A 21 -6.56 1.49 -8.64
C SER A 21 -7.74 2.18 -9.32
N GLY A 22 -8.44 1.46 -10.19
CA GLY A 22 -9.55 2.00 -11.00
C GLY A 22 -9.14 2.95 -12.15
N SER A 23 -7.86 3.29 -12.32
CA SER A 23 -7.41 4.15 -13.42
C SER A 23 -7.20 3.40 -14.74
N GLU A 24 -7.16 4.12 -15.86
CA GLU A 24 -6.73 3.58 -17.16
C GLU A 24 -5.34 2.94 -17.11
N GLY A 25 -4.43 3.51 -16.32
CA GLY A 25 -3.10 2.94 -16.10
C GLY A 25 -3.18 1.54 -15.48
N SER A 26 -4.03 1.35 -14.47
CA SER A 26 -4.24 0.01 -13.89
C SER A 26 -4.80 -0.98 -14.92
N ALA A 27 -5.78 -0.57 -15.74
CA ALA A 27 -6.32 -1.40 -16.80
C ALA A 27 -5.26 -1.79 -17.86
N ARG A 28 -4.42 -0.84 -18.26
CA ARG A 28 -3.31 -1.07 -19.20
C ARG A 28 -2.26 -2.02 -18.64
N ALA A 29 -1.87 -1.84 -17.38
CA ALA A 29 -0.92 -2.71 -16.69
C ALA A 29 -1.47 -4.14 -16.58
N ARG A 30 -2.74 -4.29 -16.20
CA ARG A 30 -3.43 -5.59 -16.16
C ARG A 30 -3.42 -6.27 -17.53
N GLY A 31 -3.77 -5.54 -18.59
CA GLY A 31 -3.73 -6.07 -19.96
C GLY A 31 -2.34 -6.56 -20.36
N HIS A 32 -1.29 -5.81 -20.01
CA HIS A 32 0.09 -6.22 -20.26
C HIS A 32 0.46 -7.52 -19.51
N ILE A 33 0.13 -7.61 -18.21
CA ILE A 33 0.42 -8.80 -17.39
C ILE A 33 -0.31 -10.03 -17.94
N VAL A 34 -1.61 -9.92 -18.23
CA VAL A 34 -2.41 -11.01 -18.80
C VAL A 34 -1.84 -11.47 -20.14
N ALA A 35 -1.42 -10.54 -21.00
CA ALA A 35 -0.81 -10.88 -22.29
C ALA A 35 0.52 -11.63 -22.11
N GLN A 36 1.37 -11.22 -21.17
CA GLN A 36 2.64 -11.91 -20.88
C GLN A 36 2.42 -13.33 -20.33
N LEU A 37 1.43 -13.51 -19.45
CA LEU A 37 1.09 -14.82 -18.89
C LEU A 37 0.56 -15.77 -19.97
N ARG A 38 -0.35 -15.29 -20.83
CA ARG A 38 -0.85 -16.09 -21.96
C ARG A 38 0.22 -16.41 -22.99
N ALA A 39 1.14 -15.49 -23.26
CA ALA A 39 2.30 -15.76 -24.13
C ALA A 39 3.24 -16.83 -23.55
N ALA A 40 3.19 -17.06 -22.23
CA ALA A 40 3.88 -18.14 -21.54
C ALA A 40 3.04 -19.43 -21.43
N ASN A 41 1.91 -19.53 -22.15
CA ASN A 41 0.94 -20.63 -22.08
C ASN A 41 0.35 -20.85 -20.68
N LEU A 42 0.22 -19.78 -19.89
CA LEU A 42 -0.48 -19.80 -18.62
C LEU A 42 -1.86 -19.16 -18.76
N GLU A 43 -2.86 -19.74 -18.12
CA GLU A 43 -4.23 -19.21 -18.09
C GLU A 43 -4.47 -18.43 -16.79
N PRO A 44 -4.49 -17.09 -16.84
CA PRO A 44 -4.73 -16.28 -15.65
C PRO A 44 -6.22 -16.20 -15.29
N ALA A 45 -6.54 -16.41 -14.02
CA ALA A 45 -7.81 -16.04 -13.41
C ALA A 45 -7.80 -14.57 -12.95
N ILE A 46 -8.92 -13.89 -13.09
CA ILE A 46 -9.10 -12.50 -12.66
C ILE A 46 -10.02 -12.49 -11.45
N GLU A 47 -9.51 -12.04 -10.31
CA GLU A 47 -10.27 -11.98 -9.06
C GLU A 47 -10.44 -10.53 -8.63
N SER A 48 -11.68 -10.07 -8.50
CA SER A 48 -11.99 -8.74 -7.95
C SER A 48 -11.95 -8.77 -6.43
N PHE A 49 -11.40 -7.72 -5.81
CA PHE A 49 -11.47 -7.49 -4.38
C PHE A 49 -11.80 -6.02 -4.08
N GLY A 50 -12.47 -5.79 -2.96
CA GLY A 50 -12.75 -4.44 -2.47
C GLY A 50 -11.73 -4.01 -1.43
N PHE A 51 -11.24 -2.78 -1.50
CA PHE A 51 -10.48 -2.16 -0.42
C PHE A 51 -10.87 -0.69 -0.25
N SER A 52 -10.68 -0.15 0.95
CA SER A 52 -10.99 1.25 1.24
C SER A 52 -9.72 2.03 1.53
N PRO A 53 -9.38 3.05 0.71
CA PRO A 53 -8.25 3.92 0.96
C PRO A 53 -8.58 5.03 1.97
N LEU A 54 -9.82 5.09 2.48
CA LEU A 54 -10.34 6.18 3.30
C LEU A 54 -9.42 6.50 4.49
N LEU A 55 -8.89 5.47 5.14
CA LEU A 55 -8.00 5.64 6.28
C LEU A 55 -6.65 6.25 5.86
N MET A 56 -6.10 5.84 4.72
CA MET A 56 -4.86 6.44 4.21
C MET A 56 -5.08 7.89 3.74
N GLU A 57 -6.17 8.14 3.03
CA GLU A 57 -6.49 9.45 2.46
C GLU A 57 -6.91 10.47 3.52
N LEU A 58 -7.56 10.05 4.60
CA LEU A 58 -8.05 10.95 5.65
C LEU A 58 -7.15 10.96 6.88
N ALA A 59 -6.69 9.80 7.36
CA ALA A 59 -5.94 9.75 8.61
C ALA A 59 -4.52 10.31 8.46
N LEU A 60 -3.88 10.17 7.30
CA LEU A 60 -2.54 10.73 7.10
C LEU A 60 -2.56 12.27 7.12
N PRO A 61 -3.42 12.99 6.37
CA PRO A 61 -3.50 14.44 6.47
C PRO A 61 -3.89 14.92 7.87
N LEU A 62 -4.86 14.26 8.51
CA LEU A 62 -5.27 14.62 9.88
C LEU A 62 -4.15 14.41 10.89
N ALA A 63 -3.38 13.32 10.78
CA ALA A 63 -2.22 13.08 11.63
C ALA A 63 -1.13 14.14 11.41
N VAL A 64 -0.85 14.50 10.15
CA VAL A 64 0.10 15.57 9.82
C VAL A 64 -0.34 16.91 10.42
N LEU A 65 -1.62 17.28 10.28
CA LEU A 65 -2.18 18.50 10.85
C LEU A 65 -2.12 18.50 12.38
N ALA A 66 -2.44 17.37 13.02
CA ALA A 66 -2.36 17.24 14.47
C ALA A 66 -0.92 17.40 14.98
N VAL A 67 0.05 16.73 14.35
CA VAL A 67 1.48 16.86 14.70
C VAL A 67 1.95 18.30 14.48
N ALA A 68 1.61 18.92 13.35
CA ALA A 68 1.95 20.32 13.07
C ALA A 68 1.36 21.27 14.13
N GLY A 69 0.11 21.06 14.55
CA GLY A 69 -0.53 21.83 15.61
C GLY A 69 0.16 21.69 16.96
N VAL A 70 0.55 20.47 17.36
CA VAL A 70 1.28 20.22 18.61
C VAL A 70 2.65 20.89 18.59
N VAL A 71 3.40 20.76 17.49
CA VAL A 71 4.72 21.38 17.34
C VAL A 71 4.61 22.92 17.36
N LEU A 72 3.60 23.47 16.67
CA LEU A 72 3.36 24.91 16.66
C LEU A 72 3.01 25.43 18.07
N ALA A 73 2.12 24.74 18.79
CA ALA A 73 1.75 25.08 20.16
C ALA A 73 2.97 25.02 21.11
N ALA A 74 3.80 23.98 21.00
CA ALA A 74 5.02 23.86 21.77
C ALA A 74 6.01 24.99 21.45
N THR A 75 6.14 25.36 20.17
CA THR A 75 7.04 26.45 19.72
C THR A 75 6.63 27.80 20.31
N PHE A 76 5.34 28.14 20.30
CA PHE A 76 4.86 29.39 20.90
C PHE A 76 4.92 29.39 22.43
N THR A 77 4.84 28.21 23.06
CA THR A 77 4.86 28.08 24.52
C THR A 77 6.30 28.06 25.07
N TYR A 78 7.28 27.65 24.27
CA TYR A 78 8.66 27.44 24.69
C TYR A 78 9.32 28.68 25.34
N PRO A 79 9.19 29.92 24.81
CA PRO A 79 9.81 31.10 25.41
C PRO A 79 9.26 31.42 26.81
N SER A 80 8.00 31.06 27.05
CA SER A 80 7.28 31.37 28.30
C SER A 80 7.43 30.25 29.34
N SER A 81 7.46 29.00 28.89
CA SER A 81 7.61 27.82 29.76
C SER A 81 8.15 26.63 28.97
N PRO A 82 9.47 26.36 29.05
CA PRO A 82 10.06 25.18 28.42
C PRO A 82 9.46 23.86 28.92
N GLY A 83 9.06 23.80 30.20
CA GLY A 83 8.41 22.63 30.79
C GLY A 83 7.02 22.36 30.18
N ALA A 84 6.23 23.40 29.92
CA ALA A 84 4.93 23.25 29.27
C ALA A 84 5.08 22.83 27.80
N ALA A 85 6.07 23.37 27.08
CA ALA A 85 6.38 22.95 25.72
C ALA A 85 6.78 21.45 25.67
N MET A 86 7.62 21.01 26.60
CA MET A 86 8.01 19.60 26.72
C MET A 86 6.80 18.70 27.04
N ALA A 87 5.91 19.14 27.93
CA ALA A 87 4.69 18.40 28.27
C ALA A 87 3.75 18.26 27.06
N LEU A 88 3.62 19.29 26.23
CA LEU A 88 2.83 19.23 24.99
C LEU A 88 3.40 18.22 23.98
N LEU A 89 4.73 18.21 23.80
CA LEU A 89 5.41 17.25 22.92
C LEU A 89 5.25 15.81 23.43
N LEU A 90 5.45 15.59 24.73
CA LEU A 90 5.24 14.29 25.37
C LEU A 90 3.79 13.82 25.24
N LEU A 91 2.83 14.72 25.45
CA LEU A 91 1.41 14.41 25.32
C LEU A 91 1.06 14.03 23.86
N GLY A 92 1.61 14.75 22.88
CA GLY A 92 1.47 14.40 21.47
C GLY A 92 2.07 13.04 21.14
N PHE A 93 3.26 12.73 21.65
CA PHE A 93 3.92 11.43 21.48
C PHE A 93 3.09 10.29 22.08
N LEU A 94 2.64 10.44 23.32
CA LEU A 94 1.84 9.43 24.02
C LEU A 94 0.46 9.24 23.37
N ALA A 95 -0.16 10.32 22.90
CA ALA A 95 -1.42 10.25 22.15
C ALA A 95 -1.27 9.54 20.79
N GLY A 96 -0.06 9.50 20.23
CA GLY A 96 0.26 8.75 19.02
C GLY A 96 0.49 7.25 19.23
N LEU A 97 0.81 6.79 20.45
CA LEU A 97 1.07 5.36 20.72
C LEU A 97 -0.11 4.42 20.41
N PRO A 98 -1.38 4.78 20.69
CA PRO A 98 -2.51 3.95 20.29
C PRO A 98 -2.64 3.82 18.75
N ALA A 99 -2.19 4.81 17.99
CA ALA A 99 -2.22 4.75 16.52
C ALA A 99 -1.21 3.74 15.95
N THR A 100 -0.21 3.32 16.73
CA THR A 100 0.71 2.25 16.33
C THR A 100 0.13 0.84 16.55
N ARG A 101 -1.05 0.74 17.17
CA ARG A 101 -1.70 -0.55 17.45
C ARG A 101 -2.86 -0.76 16.49
N TRP A 102 -2.73 -1.81 15.67
CA TRP A 102 -3.85 -2.30 14.86
C TRP A 102 -5.00 -2.74 15.77
N ASN A 103 -6.20 -2.21 15.55
CA ASN A 103 -7.38 -2.53 16.37
C ASN A 103 -8.63 -2.72 15.51
N ARG A 104 -9.64 -3.42 16.05
CA ARG A 104 -10.91 -3.70 15.38
C ARG A 104 -11.73 -2.46 15.01
N GLY A 105 -11.48 -1.33 15.67
CA GLY A 105 -12.12 -0.05 15.33
C GLY A 105 -11.60 0.52 14.02
N ILE A 106 -10.28 0.42 13.79
CA ILE A 106 -9.61 0.80 12.55
C ILE A 106 -10.12 -0.08 11.40
N GLU A 107 -10.25 -1.39 11.61
CA GLU A 107 -10.83 -2.33 10.62
C GLU A 107 -12.24 -1.90 10.18
N ARG A 108 -13.13 -1.60 11.14
CA ARG A 108 -14.49 -1.12 10.82
C ARG A 108 -14.50 0.23 10.10
N LEU A 109 -13.47 1.04 10.30
CA LEU A 109 -13.35 2.34 9.65
C LEU A 109 -12.85 2.18 8.21
N LEU A 110 -12.01 1.17 7.95
CA LEU A 110 -11.67 0.72 6.59
C LEU A 110 -12.94 0.25 5.88
N ASP A 111 -13.73 -0.61 6.51
CA ASP A 111 -14.91 -1.20 5.86
C ASP A 111 -16.01 -0.18 5.48
N ARG A 112 -16.02 1.01 6.10
CA ARG A 112 -17.06 2.04 5.91
C ARG A 112 -16.81 3.01 4.73
N GLY A 113 -15.69 2.91 4.03
CA GLY A 113 -15.34 3.84 2.95
C GLY A 113 -15.82 3.41 1.56
N ALA A 114 -15.63 4.30 0.57
CA ALA A 114 -15.83 3.97 -0.84
C ALA A 114 -14.88 2.82 -1.22
N GLN A 115 -15.47 1.63 -1.43
CA GLN A 115 -14.71 0.47 -1.85
C GLN A 115 -14.17 0.72 -3.25
N HIS A 116 -12.84 0.80 -3.33
CA HIS A 116 -12.14 0.75 -4.59
C HIS A 116 -12.06 -0.70 -5.00
N GLU A 117 -12.46 -0.97 -6.24
CA GLU A 117 -12.27 -2.28 -6.83
C GLU A 117 -10.79 -2.43 -7.22
N GLY A 118 -10.14 -3.38 -6.57
CA GLY A 118 -8.85 -3.92 -6.94
C GLY A 118 -9.05 -5.22 -7.72
N ILE A 119 -8.06 -5.57 -8.54
CA ILE A 119 -8.09 -6.81 -9.33
C ILE A 119 -6.77 -7.53 -9.13
N ASN A 120 -6.86 -8.79 -8.74
CA ASN A 120 -5.75 -9.73 -8.75
C ASN A 120 -5.73 -10.47 -10.09
N VAL A 121 -4.53 -10.68 -10.61
CA VAL A 121 -4.28 -11.59 -11.73
C VAL A 121 -3.58 -12.81 -11.13
N VAL A 122 -4.33 -13.90 -10.98
CA VAL A 122 -3.88 -15.13 -10.34
C VAL A 122 -3.59 -16.15 -11.42
N VAL A 123 -2.55 -16.94 -11.24
CA VAL A 123 -2.17 -17.99 -12.19
C VAL A 123 -1.71 -19.22 -11.42
N GLU A 124 -2.26 -20.38 -11.77
CA GLU A 124 -1.76 -21.64 -11.26
C GLU A 124 -0.58 -22.08 -12.10
N VAL A 125 0.59 -22.18 -11.49
CA VAL A 125 1.78 -22.75 -12.13
C VAL A 125 1.87 -24.19 -11.66
N PRO A 126 1.64 -25.19 -12.53
CA PRO A 126 1.76 -26.59 -12.13
C PRO A 126 3.19 -26.85 -11.66
N ALA A 127 3.32 -27.46 -10.47
CA ALA A 127 4.62 -27.83 -9.94
C ALA A 127 5.27 -28.86 -10.88
N PRO A 128 6.55 -28.70 -11.25
CA PRO A 128 7.31 -29.80 -11.84
C PRO A 128 7.33 -30.96 -10.83
N ALA A 129 7.19 -32.20 -11.31
CA ALA A 129 7.09 -33.39 -10.47
C ALA A 129 8.27 -33.59 -9.48
N ASP A 130 9.42 -32.94 -9.73
CA ASP A 130 10.66 -33.06 -8.95
C ASP A 130 11.04 -31.80 -8.15
N ALA A 131 10.11 -30.86 -7.91
CA ALA A 131 10.42 -29.60 -7.22
C ALA A 131 10.18 -29.69 -5.70
N ASP A 132 11.26 -29.81 -4.91
CA ASP A 132 11.18 -29.82 -3.44
C ASP A 132 10.75 -28.47 -2.81
N ARG A 133 10.98 -27.34 -3.51
CA ARG A 133 10.61 -25.99 -3.05
C ARG A 133 10.33 -25.05 -4.21
N HIS A 134 9.29 -24.24 -4.06
CA HIS A 134 8.95 -23.14 -4.97
C HIS A 134 9.28 -21.80 -4.33
N LEU A 135 9.99 -20.93 -5.05
CA LEU A 135 10.25 -19.55 -4.64
C LEU A 135 9.71 -18.63 -5.74
N ILE A 136 8.60 -17.95 -5.47
CA ILE A 136 8.04 -16.93 -6.35
C ILE A 136 8.63 -15.59 -5.91
N LEU A 137 9.58 -15.06 -6.67
CA LEU A 137 10.10 -13.71 -6.47
C LEU A 137 9.17 -12.73 -7.19
N MET A 138 8.35 -12.01 -6.41
CA MET A 138 7.67 -10.82 -6.91
C MET A 138 8.50 -9.60 -6.51
N ALA A 139 8.85 -8.77 -7.51
CA ALA A 139 9.55 -7.50 -7.34
C ALA A 139 8.73 -6.39 -8.00
#